data_AF-A0A2N2M1J1-F1
#
_entry.id   AF-A0A2N2M1J1-F1
#
_cell.length_a   1.000
_cell.length_b   1.000
_cell.length_c   1.000
_cell.angle_alpha   90.00
_cell.angle_beta   90.00
_cell.angle_gamma   90.00
#
_symmetry.space_group_name_H-M   'P 1'
#
loop_
_entity.id
_entity.type
_entity.pdbx_description
1 polymer ?
#
loop_
_entity_poly.entity_id
_entity_poly.type
_entity_poly.pdbx_seq_one_letter_code
_entity_poly.pdbx_strand_id
1 'polypeptide(L)'
;MNRSSPGLSIAKSIDGFLKFKTAEGLSQRTIASYEYMLNHWLKYIGDRSVSEIQASDLTGYMAWLRTEYKPVRFNGSKEPLSAKSIRNVWVTFRSFFGWLHVEFKYTNPAIEITAPKFQTHPVETFTKED
;
A
#
# COMPACT_ATOMS: atom_id res chain seq x y z
N MET A 1 -14.00 24.56 25.26
CA MET A 1 -14.11 23.45 24.29
C MET A 1 -12.73 23.17 23.72
N ASN A 2 -12.07 22.09 24.14
CA ASN A 2 -10.79 21.66 23.56
C ASN A 2 -11.06 21.18 22.13
N ARG A 3 -10.76 22.02 21.13
CA ARG A 3 -10.59 21.56 19.76
C ARG A 3 -9.24 20.84 19.71
N SER A 4 -9.23 19.56 20.08
CA SER A 4 -8.16 18.67 19.64
C SER A 4 -8.13 18.81 18.12
N SER A 5 -7.06 19.40 17.58
CA SER A 5 -6.91 19.53 16.12
C SER A 5 -7.09 18.11 15.55
N PRO A 6 -8.10 17.83 14.71
CA PRO A 6 -8.28 16.49 14.19
C PRO A 6 -7.01 16.19 13.39
N GLY A 7 -6.28 15.14 13.80
CA GLY A 7 -5.07 14.71 13.13
C GLY A 7 -5.34 14.49 11.63
N LEU A 8 -4.28 14.56 10.81
CA LEU A 8 -4.41 14.40 9.36
C LEU A 8 -5.04 13.03 9.06
N SER A 9 -6.17 13.02 8.35
CA SER A 9 -6.85 11.76 8.02
C SER A 9 -6.09 10.97 6.95
N ILE A 10 -6.31 9.66 6.91
CA ILE A 10 -5.69 8.79 5.90
C ILE A 10 -6.11 9.23 4.49
N ALA A 11 -7.40 9.49 4.26
CA ALA A 11 -7.89 9.88 2.95
C ALA A 11 -7.21 11.16 2.43
N LYS A 12 -7.08 12.19 3.28
CA LYS A 12 -6.37 13.44 2.93
C LYS A 12 -4.88 13.20 2.71
N SER A 13 -4.28 12.33 3.51
CA SER A 13 -2.86 11.96 3.36
C SER A 13 -2.60 11.23 2.05
N ILE A 14 -3.51 10.37 1.60
CA ILE A 14 -3.40 9.69 0.30
C ILE A 14 -3.40 10.71 -0.84
N ASP A 15 -4.33 11.68 -0.85
CA ASP A 15 -4.35 12.74 -1.84
C ASP A 15 -3.03 13.56 -1.87
N GLY A 16 -2.54 13.96 -0.69
CA GLY A 16 -1.26 14.66 -0.57
C GLY A 16 -0.08 13.81 -1.07
N PHE A 17 -0.05 12.52 -0.73
CA PHE A 17 0.99 11.60 -1.16
C PHE A 17 1.02 11.42 -2.68
N LEU A 18 -0.15 11.29 -3.32
CA LEU A 18 -0.24 11.12 -4.77
C LEU A 18 0.24 12.38 -5.50
N LYS A 19 -0.10 13.57 -4.99
CA LYS A 19 0.41 14.85 -5.50
C LYS A 19 1.94 14.95 -5.34
N PHE A 20 2.45 14.58 -4.16
CA PHE A 20 3.89 14.53 -3.91
C PHE A 20 4.61 13.60 -4.90
N LYS A 21 4.11 12.37 -5.09
CA LYS A 21 4.68 11.40 -6.04
C LYS A 21 4.57 11.87 -7.49
N THR A 22 3.53 12.64 -7.82
CA THR A 22 3.39 13.26 -9.14
C THR A 22 4.45 14.34 -9.35
N ALA A 23 4.69 15.19 -8.35
CA ALA A 23 5.73 16.23 -8.40
C ALA A 23 7.16 15.66 -8.48
N GLU A 24 7.40 14.48 -7.90
CA GLU A 24 8.66 13.74 -8.05
C GLU A 24 8.88 13.16 -9.47
N GLY A 25 7.88 13.25 -10.36
CA GLY A 25 8.00 12.78 -11.75
C GLY A 25 7.74 11.29 -11.94
N LEU A 26 7.06 10.62 -11.00
CA LEU A 26 6.68 9.22 -11.19
C LEU A 26 5.67 9.07 -12.34
N SER A 27 5.73 7.92 -13.02
CA SER A 27 4.78 7.62 -14.09
C SER A 27 3.34 7.53 -13.56
N GLN A 28 2.38 7.95 -14.37
CA GLN A 28 0.94 7.87 -14.06
C GLN A 28 0.49 6.46 -13.69
N ARG A 29 1.07 5.44 -14.31
CA ARG A 29 0.82 4.04 -13.97
C ARG A 29 1.22 3.71 -12.54
N THR A 30 2.35 4.25 -12.07
CA THR A 30 2.82 4.02 -10.70
C THR A 30 1.96 4.76 -9.69
N ILE A 31 1.56 6.00 -10.00
CA ILE A 31 0.63 6.79 -9.18
C ILE A 31 -0.72 6.06 -9.04
N ALA A 32 -1.30 5.61 -10.15
CA ALA A 32 -2.55 4.83 -10.14
C ALA A 32 -2.43 3.52 -9.34
N SER A 33 -1.25 2.88 -9.37
CA SER A 33 -1.00 1.69 -8.55
C SER A 33 -0.97 2.02 -7.06
N TYR A 34 -0.30 3.10 -6.66
CA TYR A 34 -0.32 3.58 -5.27
C TYR A 34 -1.74 3.94 -4.81
N GLU A 35 -2.46 4.71 -5.62
CA GLU A 35 -3.84 5.11 -5.34
C GLU A 35 -4.73 3.89 -5.12
N TYR A 36 -4.70 2.92 -6.04
CA TYR A 36 -5.49 1.70 -5.91
C TYR A 36 -5.20 0.94 -4.61
N MET A 37 -3.92 0.72 -4.30
CA MET A 37 -3.52 -0.05 -3.11
C MET A 37 -3.88 0.68 -1.81
N LEU A 38 -3.64 2.00 -1.75
CA LEU A 38 -3.95 2.82 -0.58
C LEU A 38 -5.46 2.96 -0.38
N ASN A 39 -6.24 3.14 -1.44
CA ASN A 39 -7.71 3.20 -1.35
C ASN A 39 -8.32 1.84 -0.96
N HIS A 40 -7.75 0.73 -1.40
CA HIS A 40 -8.21 -0.60 -0.96
C HIS A 40 -7.93 -0.82 0.53
N TRP A 41 -6.76 -0.38 1.01
CA TRP A 41 -6.45 -0.39 2.43
C TRP A 41 -7.34 0.56 3.24
N LEU A 42 -7.60 1.78 2.74
CA LEU A 42 -8.51 2.74 3.36
C LEU A 42 -9.92 2.15 3.55
N LYS A 43 -10.44 1.42 2.56
CA LYS A 43 -11.73 0.73 2.66
C LYS A 43 -11.74 -0.35 3.74
N TYR A 44 -10.62 -1.03 3.96
CA TYR A 44 -10.48 -2.06 4.99
C TYR A 44 -10.41 -1.46 6.40
N ILE A 45 -9.61 -0.40 6.58
CA ILE A 45 -9.31 0.14 7.92
C ILE A 45 -10.24 1.29 8.36
N GLY A 46 -10.92 1.93 7.40
CA GLY A 46 -11.71 3.14 7.60
C GLY A 46 -10.86 4.42 7.59
N ASP A 47 -11.50 5.56 7.32
CA ASP A 47 -10.82 6.86 7.42
C ASP A 47 -10.72 7.28 8.89
N ARG A 48 -9.48 7.39 9.39
CA ARG A 48 -9.16 7.80 10.76
C ARG A 48 -7.85 8.59 10.77
N SER A 49 -7.39 9.01 11.95
CA SER A 49 -6.15 9.79 12.03
C SER A 49 -4.94 8.93 11.67
N VAL A 50 -4.00 9.45 10.89
CA VAL A 50 -2.73 8.79 10.60
C VAL A 50 -1.93 8.49 11.87
N SER A 51 -2.04 9.35 12.89
CA SER A 51 -1.34 9.16 14.18
C SER A 51 -1.83 7.94 14.97
N GLU A 52 -3.02 7.41 14.65
CA GLU A 52 -3.60 6.25 15.32
C GLU A 52 -3.13 4.93 14.71
N ILE A 53 -2.48 4.98 13.54
CA ILE A 53 -2.09 3.78 12.80
C ILE A 53 -0.89 3.10 13.45
N GLN A 54 -1.06 1.82 13.73
CA GLN A 54 -0.06 0.95 14.31
C GLN A 54 0.49 -0.04 13.28
N ALA A 55 1.66 -0.62 13.57
CA ALA A 55 2.23 -1.68 12.73
C ALA A 55 1.28 -2.89 12.59
N SER A 56 0.52 -3.20 13.65
CA SER A 56 -0.47 -4.28 13.68
C SER A 56 -1.59 -4.09 12.66
N ASP A 57 -1.98 -2.84 12.37
CA ASP A 57 -3.01 -2.56 11.36
C ASP A 57 -2.52 -2.93 9.95
N LEU A 58 -1.26 -2.61 9.66
CA LEU A 58 -0.65 -2.91 8.37
C LEU A 58 -0.43 -4.40 8.20
N THR A 59 0.08 -5.08 9.24
CA THR A 59 0.28 -6.53 9.20
C THR A 59 -1.06 -7.27 9.17
N GLY A 60 -2.08 -6.78 9.87
CA GLY A 60 -3.43 -7.34 9.88
C GLY A 60 -4.07 -7.29 8.49
N TYR A 61 -3.98 -6.15 7.82
CA TYR A 61 -4.44 -6.03 6.44
C TYR A 61 -3.69 -6.96 5.49
N MET A 62 -2.36 -7.05 5.60
CA MET A 62 -1.57 -7.95 4.75
C MET A 62 -1.85 -9.43 5.02
N ALA A 63 -2.18 -9.81 6.25
CA ALA A 63 -2.64 -11.15 6.60
C ALA A 63 -4.01 -11.42 5.97
N TRP A 64 -4.96 -10.51 6.14
CA TRP A 64 -6.30 -10.60 5.54
C TRP A 64 -6.24 -10.72 4.01
N LEU A 65 -5.36 -9.98 3.33
CA LEU A 65 -5.12 -10.10 1.88
C LEU A 65 -4.64 -11.49 1.45
N ARG A 66 -3.97 -12.24 2.33
CA ARG A 66 -3.49 -13.60 2.06
C ARG A 66 -4.53 -14.67 2.32
N THR A 67 -5.35 -14.51 3.35
CA THR A 67 -6.18 -15.59 3.90
C THR A 67 -7.65 -15.47 3.55
N GLU A 68 -8.19 -14.25 3.58
CA GLU A 68 -9.63 -14.01 3.56
C GLU A 68 -10.09 -13.25 2.32
N TYR A 69 -9.23 -12.37 1.80
CA TYR A 69 -9.58 -11.55 0.65
C TYR A 69 -9.78 -12.38 -0.62
N LYS A 70 -10.96 -12.20 -1.24
CA LYS A 70 -11.30 -12.79 -2.54
C LYS A 70 -11.32 -11.69 -3.60
N PRO A 71 -10.32 -11.62 -4.49
CA PRO A 71 -10.28 -10.57 -5.51
C PRO A 71 -11.42 -10.74 -6.51
N VAL A 72 -12.00 -9.61 -6.91
CA VAL A 72 -12.97 -9.54 -8.01
C VAL A 72 -12.20 -9.19 -9.27
N ARG A 73 -12.05 -10.17 -10.17
CA ARG A 73 -11.33 -10.04 -11.44
C ARG A 73 -12.28 -10.15 -12.61
N PHE A 74 -11.95 -9.49 -13.73
CA PHE A 74 -12.77 -9.52 -14.96
C PHE A 74 -12.99 -10.95 -15.48
N ASN A 75 -12.00 -11.83 -15.33
CA ASN A 75 -12.08 -13.24 -15.70
C ASN A 75 -12.82 -14.13 -14.68
N GLY A 76 -13.43 -13.55 -13.64
CA GLY A 76 -14.14 -14.28 -12.58
C GLY A 76 -13.26 -15.06 -11.61
N SER A 77 -11.93 -15.06 -11.79
CA SER A 77 -11.01 -15.78 -10.91
C SER A 77 -11.02 -15.22 -9.49
N LYS A 78 -11.19 -16.12 -8.52
CA LYS A 78 -11.14 -15.83 -7.08
C LYS A 78 -9.84 -16.32 -6.44
N GLU A 79 -8.86 -16.72 -7.25
CA GLU A 79 -7.56 -17.17 -6.77
C GLU A 79 -6.92 -16.08 -5.90
N PRO A 80 -6.22 -16.45 -4.81
CA PRO A 80 -5.55 -15.50 -3.94
C PRO A 80 -4.64 -14.53 -4.70
N LEU A 81 -4.32 -13.42 -4.05
CA LEU A 81 -3.33 -12.50 -4.58
C LEU A 81 -1.96 -13.18 -4.67
N SER A 82 -1.25 -12.91 -5.77
CA SER A 82 0.14 -13.37 -5.89
C SER A 82 1.00 -12.78 -4.78
N ALA A 83 2.05 -13.49 -4.38
CA ALA A 83 2.99 -12.97 -3.39
C ALA A 83 3.68 -11.67 -3.86
N LYS A 84 3.79 -11.44 -5.18
CA LYS A 84 4.25 -10.16 -5.75
C LYS A 84 3.26 -9.02 -5.48
N SER A 85 1.96 -9.27 -5.61
CA SER A 85 0.92 -8.27 -5.30
C SER A 85 0.98 -7.85 -3.84
N ILE A 86 1.13 -8.81 -2.91
CA ILE A 86 1.28 -8.53 -1.48
C ILE A 86 2.58 -7.77 -1.19
N ARG A 87 3.68 -8.11 -1.88
CA ARG A 87 4.93 -7.34 -1.79
C ARG A 87 4.76 -5.90 -2.28
N ASN A 88 3.99 -5.66 -3.33
CA ASN A 88 3.73 -4.30 -3.82
C ASN A 88 2.96 -3.47 -2.79
N VAL A 89 1.98 -4.05 -2.10
CA VAL A 89 1.28 -3.39 -0.98
C VAL A 89 2.27 -3.00 0.12
N TRP A 90 3.19 -3.90 0.48
CA TRP A 90 4.25 -3.58 1.44
C TRP A 90 5.13 -2.40 0.99
N VAL A 91 5.59 -2.40 -0.27
CA VAL A 91 6.37 -1.27 -0.84
C VAL A 91 5.57 0.03 -0.77
N THR A 92 4.28 -0.01 -1.07
CA THR A 92 3.38 1.13 -0.95
C THR A 92 3.30 1.67 0.46
N PHE A 93 3.14 0.81 1.47
CA PHE A 93 3.16 1.25 2.87
C PHE A 93 4.51 1.88 3.26
N ARG A 94 5.63 1.27 2.86
CA ARG A 94 6.96 1.84 3.11
C ARG A 94 7.10 3.24 2.51
N SER A 95 6.63 3.43 1.28
CA SER A 95 6.70 4.73 0.62
C SER A 95 5.75 5.76 1.24
N PHE A 96 4.52 5.37 1.54
CA PHE A 96 3.48 6.26 2.07
C PHE A 96 3.81 6.75 3.48
N PHE A 97 4.10 5.82 4.40
CA PHE A 97 4.46 6.18 5.77
C PHE A 97 5.88 6.76 5.87
N GLY A 98 6.77 6.43 4.95
CA GLY A 98 8.07 7.10 4.81
C GLY A 98 7.91 8.58 4.47
N TRP A 99 7.04 8.91 3.51
CA TRP A 99 6.73 10.30 3.18
C TRP A 99 6.06 11.03 4.36
N LEU A 100 5.06 10.42 5.01
CA LEU A 100 4.40 11.01 6.18
C LEU A 100 5.37 11.31 7.32
N HIS A 101 6.35 10.44 7.53
CA HIS A 101 7.40 10.64 8.53
C HIS A 101 8.31 11.83 8.17
N VAL A 102 8.72 11.95 6.91
CA VAL A 102 9.58 13.05 6.47
C VAL A 102 8.86 14.39 6.52
N GLU A 103 7.65 14.45 5.94
CA GLU A 103 6.87 15.67 5.73
C GLU A 103 6.19 16.18 7.01
N PHE A 104 5.56 15.28 7.77
CA PHE A 104 4.71 15.66 8.92
C PHE A 104 5.23 15.13 10.26
N LYS A 105 6.39 14.46 10.27
CA LYS A 105 7.03 13.91 11.48
C LYS A 105 6.17 12.87 12.24
N TYR A 106 5.25 12.21 11.56
CA TYR A 106 4.55 11.06 12.12
C TYR A 106 5.51 9.88 12.37
N THR A 107 5.23 9.06 13.37
CA THR A 107 5.89 7.77 13.54
C THR A 107 5.62 6.89 12.32
N ASN A 108 6.62 6.17 11.82
CA ASN A 108 6.47 5.28 10.68
C ASN A 108 6.15 3.85 11.13
N PRO A 109 4.87 3.40 11.11
CA PRO A 109 4.51 2.03 11.50
C PRO A 109 5.02 0.96 10.54
N ALA A 110 5.48 1.32 9.34
CA ALA A 110 5.95 0.37 8.33
C ALA A 110 7.45 0.03 8.46
N ILE A 111 8.20 0.69 9.34
CA ILE A 111 9.67 0.57 9.41
C ILE A 111 10.14 -0.83 9.83
N GLU A 112 9.46 -1.45 10.79
CA GLU A 112 9.80 -2.80 11.31
C GLU A 112 9.09 -3.94 10.56
N ILE A 113 8.19 -3.62 9.63
CA ILE A 113 7.46 -4.65 8.88
C ILE A 113 8.42 -5.29 7.87
N THR A 114 8.75 -6.56 8.08
CA THR A 114 9.61 -7.32 7.18
C THR A 114 8.91 -7.56 5.84
N ALA A 115 9.68 -7.50 4.75
CA ALA A 115 9.15 -7.76 3.42
C ALA A 115 8.54 -9.17 3.29
N PRO A 116 7.37 -9.31 2.64
CA PRO A 116 6.83 -10.61 2.27
C PRO A 116 7.84 -11.46 1.50
N LYS A 117 8.00 -12.73 1.90
CA LYS A 117 8.73 -13.71 1.11
C LYS A 117 8.06 -13.87 -0.26
N PHE A 118 8.85 -13.78 -1.34
CA PHE A 118 8.41 -14.03 -2.71
C PHE A 118 9.48 -14.90 -3.39
N GLN A 119 9.07 -16.03 -3.96
CA GLN A 119 9.92 -16.82 -4.86
C GLN A 119 9.72 -16.29 -6.28
N THR A 120 10.79 -15.83 -6.92
CA THR A 120 10.79 -15.51 -8.35
C THR A 120 10.78 -16.81 -9.13
N HIS A 121 9.69 -17.11 -9.83
CA HIS A 121 9.74 -18.13 -10.87
C HIS A 121 10.67 -17.62 -11.99
N PRO A 122 11.68 -18.41 -12.42
CA PRO A 122 12.47 -18.06 -13.59
C PRO A 122 11.52 -17.90 -14.77
N VAL A 123 11.53 -16.73 -15.40
CA VAL A 123 10.85 -16.55 -16.68
C VAL A 123 11.75 -17.21 -17.72
N GLU A 124 11.34 -18.33 -18.30
CA GLU A 124 12.01 -18.86 -19.48
C GLU A 124 11.90 -17.79 -20.57
N THR A 125 13.03 -17.18 -20.89
CA THR A 125 13.14 -16.28 -22.04
C THR A 125 12.94 -17.14 -23.29
N PHE A 126 11.96 -16.78 -24.12
CA PHE A 126 11.82 -17.39 -25.44
C PHE A 126 13.12 -17.15 -26.23
N THR A 127 13.93 -18.20 -26.39
CA THR A 127 15.01 -18.21 -27.38
C THR A 127 14.36 -18.31 -28.74
N LYS A 128 14.53 -17.27 -29.56
CA LYS A 128 14.20 -17.30 -30.98
C LYS A 128 15.28 -18.14 -31.65
N GLU A 129 14.92 -19.33 -32.14
CA GLU A 129 15.80 -20.08 -33.04
C GLU A 129 15.74 -19.38 -34.42
N ASP A 130 16.92 -19.00 -34.93
CA ASP A 130 17.12 -18.39 -36.25
C ASP A 130 16.99 -19.42 -37.38
#